data_AF-A0A3D8LG79-F1
#
_entry.id   AF-A0A3D8LG79-F1
#
_cell.length_a   1.000
_cell.length_b   1.000
_cell.length_c   1.000
_cell.angle_alpha   90.00
_cell.angle_beta   90.00
_cell.angle_gamma   90.00
#
_symmetry.space_group_name_H-M   'P 1'
#
loop_
_entity.id
_entity.type
_entity.pdbx_description
1 polymer ?
#
loop_
_entity_poly.entity_id
_entity_poly.type
_entity_poly.pdbx_seq_one_letter_code
_entity_poly.pdbx_strand_id
1 'polypeptide(L)'
;MRKTLLFQDHNSSSEHYLEGIHKSLEVLHRKLLQEIEAKQASIRLLEEKVGSLDSMLGEKNDQINLLMVDLDLSRRIADGNRQLVNKLLNDIDRLQQDVEWYKRTYESRSMLGTLKQKIIKYIIIGYSK
;
A
#
# COMPACT_ATOMS: atom_id res chain seq x y z
N MET A 1 -44.99 11.96 95.87
CA MET A 1 -44.84 10.95 94.80
C MET A 1 -45.62 11.38 93.56
N ARG A 2 -44.95 11.91 92.55
CA ARG A 2 -45.46 11.93 91.17
C ARG A 2 -44.32 11.47 90.27
N LYS A 3 -44.61 10.43 89.49
CA LYS A 3 -43.70 9.76 88.58
C LYS A 3 -43.34 10.72 87.44
N THR A 4 -42.20 11.38 87.57
CA THR A 4 -41.35 11.68 86.41
C THR A 4 -40.77 10.35 85.98
N LEU A 5 -40.98 9.91 84.74
CA LEU A 5 -39.99 9.18 83.93
C LEU A 5 -40.64 8.55 82.68
N LEU A 6 -39.88 8.65 81.58
CA LEU A 6 -39.86 7.78 80.40
C LEU A 6 -40.80 8.13 79.23
N PHE A 7 -40.56 9.29 78.61
CA PHE A 7 -40.86 9.51 77.18
C PHE A 7 -39.75 10.34 76.52
N GLN A 8 -38.51 9.87 76.57
CA GLN A 8 -37.42 10.44 75.79
C GLN A 8 -36.31 9.40 75.77
N ASP A 9 -36.09 8.75 74.63
CA ASP A 9 -34.80 8.12 74.25
C ASP A 9 -34.88 7.31 72.93
N HIS A 10 -36.07 7.07 72.36
CA HIS A 10 -36.16 6.36 71.06
C HIS A 10 -35.99 7.25 69.82
N ASN A 11 -36.09 8.58 69.93
CA ASN A 11 -36.07 9.47 68.77
C ASN A 11 -34.63 9.83 68.30
N SER A 12 -33.68 9.95 69.25
CA SER A 12 -32.30 10.37 68.99
C SER A 12 -31.46 9.32 68.25
N SER A 13 -31.70 8.02 68.49
CA SER A 13 -31.00 6.96 67.75
C SER A 13 -31.41 6.91 66.28
N SER A 14 -32.71 7.08 65.99
CA SER A 14 -33.25 7.06 64.62
C SER A 14 -32.71 8.22 63.76
N GLU A 15 -32.60 9.42 64.35
CA GLU A 15 -31.99 10.59 63.69
C GLU A 15 -30.51 10.36 63.33
N HIS A 16 -29.72 9.75 64.22
CA HIS A 16 -28.33 9.42 63.93
C HIS A 16 -28.17 8.39 62.79
N TYR A 17 -29.06 7.40 62.69
CA TYR A 17 -29.04 6.45 61.56
C TYR A 17 -29.42 7.13 60.23
N LEU A 18 -30.43 8.00 60.24
CA LEU A 18 -30.82 8.78 59.07
C LEU A 18 -29.71 9.73 58.61
N GLU A 19 -29.00 10.36 59.54
CA GLU A 19 -27.86 11.22 59.23
C GLU A 19 -26.69 10.42 58.63
N GLY A 20 -26.43 9.22 59.14
CA GLY A 20 -25.43 8.31 58.59
C GLY A 20 -25.76 7.85 57.15
N ILE A 21 -27.03 7.53 56.89
CA ILE A 21 -27.53 7.20 55.55
C ILE A 21 -27.38 8.42 54.61
N HIS A 22 -27.75 9.61 55.07
CA HIS A 22 -27.64 10.84 54.29
C HIS A 22 -26.20 11.12 53.89
N LYS A 23 -25.26 11.06 54.85
CA LYS A 23 -23.82 11.21 54.58
C LYS A 23 -23.29 10.16 53.60
N SER A 24 -23.72 8.91 53.74
CA SER A 24 -23.33 7.84 52.81
C SER A 24 -23.87 8.10 51.39
N LEU A 25 -25.11 8.58 51.27
CA LEU A 25 -25.74 8.92 50.00
C LEU A 25 -25.00 10.09 49.32
N GLU A 26 -24.60 11.09 50.09
CA GLU A 26 -23.86 12.25 49.61
C GLU A 26 -22.44 11.88 49.14
N VAL A 27 -21.75 11.01 49.87
CA VAL A 27 -20.45 10.46 49.45
C VAL A 27 -20.59 9.65 48.16
N LEU A 28 -21.62 8.81 48.06
CA LEU A 28 -21.89 8.01 46.87
C LEU A 28 -22.21 8.90 45.67
N HIS A 29 -23.06 9.92 45.86
CA HIS A 29 -23.39 10.89 44.83
C HIS A 29 -22.14 11.61 44.30
N ARG A 30 -21.26 12.07 45.20
CA ARG A 30 -20.00 12.71 44.82
C ARG A 30 -19.09 11.79 44.04
N LYS A 31 -18.95 10.53 44.45
CA LYS A 31 -18.17 9.52 43.74
C LYS A 31 -18.72 9.26 42.33
N LEU A 32 -20.05 9.15 42.20
CA LEU A 32 -20.70 9.00 40.90
C LEU A 32 -20.43 10.19 39.99
N LEU A 33 -20.54 11.43 40.50
CA LEU A 33 -20.23 12.62 39.72
C LEU A 33 -18.77 12.63 39.24
N GLN A 34 -17.82 12.33 40.13
CA GLN A 34 -16.41 12.22 39.77
C GLN A 34 -16.16 11.14 38.72
N GLU A 35 -16.81 9.99 38.83
CA GLU A 35 -16.66 8.90 37.87
C GLU A 35 -17.29 9.25 36.51
N ILE A 36 -18.43 9.94 36.50
CA ILE A 36 -19.04 10.45 35.27
C ILE A 36 -18.11 11.45 34.58
N GLU A 37 -17.54 12.40 35.33
CA GLU A 37 -16.59 13.37 34.78
C GLU A 37 -15.35 12.69 34.19
N ALA A 38 -14.76 11.74 34.90
CA ALA A 38 -13.59 10.98 34.44
C ALA A 38 -13.90 10.17 33.17
N LYS A 39 -15.07 9.52 33.12
CA LYS A 39 -15.52 8.78 31.93
C LYS A 39 -15.78 9.72 30.76
N GLN A 40 -16.42 10.88 31.00
CA GLN A 40 -16.67 11.86 29.95
C GLN A 40 -15.37 12.42 29.37
N ALA A 41 -14.36 12.68 30.21
CA ALA A 41 -13.03 13.09 29.76
C ALA A 41 -12.37 12.00 28.90
N SER A 42 -12.48 10.74 29.31
CA SER A 42 -11.96 9.60 28.56
C SER A 42 -12.65 9.44 27.20
N ILE A 43 -13.97 9.61 27.14
CA ILE A 43 -14.75 9.57 25.90
C ILE A 43 -14.26 10.65 24.94
N ARG A 44 -14.11 11.89 25.40
CA ARG A 44 -13.63 13.00 24.55
C ARG A 44 -12.25 12.72 23.94
N LEU A 45 -11.33 12.17 24.73
CA LEU A 45 -9.99 11.82 24.25
C LEU A 45 -10.03 10.69 23.21
N LEU A 46 -10.91 9.70 23.41
CA LEU A 46 -11.10 8.63 22.44
C LEU A 46 -11.75 9.15 21.15
N GLU A 47 -12.74 10.03 21.24
CA GLU A 47 -13.37 10.68 20.09
C GLU A 47 -12.37 11.47 19.26
N GLU A 48 -11.50 12.24 19.92
CA GLU A 48 -10.42 12.98 19.26
C GLU A 48 -9.44 12.02 18.53
N LYS A 49 -9.06 10.93 19.21
CA LYS A 49 -8.17 9.93 18.62
C LYS A 49 -8.81 9.23 17.42
N VAL A 50 -10.10 8.90 17.50
CA VAL A 50 -10.85 8.31 16.39
C VAL A 50 -10.88 9.28 15.21
N GLY A 51 -11.20 10.56 15.44
CA GLY A 51 -11.19 11.57 14.38
C GLY A 51 -9.82 11.73 13.72
N SER A 52 -8.74 11.68 14.50
CA SER A 52 -7.37 11.69 13.97
C SER A 52 -7.06 10.45 13.12
N LEU A 53 -7.44 9.26 13.60
CA LEU A 53 -7.27 8.01 12.86
C LEU A 53 -8.05 8.01 11.54
N ASP A 54 -9.28 8.49 11.55
CA ASP A 54 -10.12 8.59 10.34
C ASP A 54 -9.50 9.53 9.31
N SER A 55 -8.98 10.68 9.74
CA SER A 55 -8.26 11.60 8.86
C SER A 55 -7.01 10.96 8.23
N MET A 56 -6.20 10.25 9.02
CA MET A 56 -5.02 9.55 8.51
C MET A 56 -5.41 8.42 7.55
N LEU A 57 -6.49 7.70 7.83
CA LEU A 57 -6.99 6.63 6.98
C LEU A 57 -7.47 7.19 5.63
N GLY A 58 -8.17 8.31 5.65
CA GLY A 58 -8.55 9.05 4.44
C GLY A 58 -7.34 9.43 3.58
N GLU A 59 -6.34 10.08 4.18
CA GLU A 59 -5.12 10.49 3.47
C GLU A 59 -4.38 9.29 2.86
N LYS A 60 -4.26 8.18 3.61
CA LYS A 60 -3.61 6.96 3.14
C LYS A 60 -4.39 6.30 2.01
N ASN A 61 -5.72 6.31 2.07
CA ASN A 61 -6.57 5.80 1.01
C ASN A 61 -6.40 6.61 -0.28
N ASP A 62 -6.29 7.93 -0.18
CA ASP A 62 -6.02 8.80 -1.32
C ASP A 62 -4.64 8.51 -1.93
N GLN A 63 -3.60 8.32 -1.10
CA GLN A 63 -2.27 7.91 -1.56
C GLN A 63 -2.30 6.56 -2.28
N ILE A 64 -3.03 5.58 -1.74
CA ILE A 64 -3.20 4.26 -2.38
C ILE A 64 -3.87 4.42 -3.74
N ASN A 65 -4.95 5.20 -3.84
CA ASN A 65 -5.65 5.41 -5.10
C ASN A 65 -4.75 6.04 -6.16
N LEU A 66 -3.95 7.05 -5.79
CA LEU A 66 -2.97 7.67 -6.69
C LEU A 66 -1.93 6.64 -7.18
N LEU A 67 -1.34 5.88 -6.25
CA LEU A 67 -0.36 4.85 -6.60
C LEU A 67 -0.94 3.75 -7.50
N MET A 68 -2.21 3.38 -7.31
CA MET A 68 -2.88 2.41 -8.17
C MET A 68 -3.06 2.93 -9.60
N VAL A 69 -3.39 4.21 -9.76
CA VAL A 69 -3.48 4.86 -11.09
C VAL A 69 -2.11 4.88 -11.77
N ASP A 70 -1.07 5.27 -11.06
CA ASP A 70 0.30 5.30 -11.59
C ASP A 70 0.81 3.91 -11.95
N LEU A 71 0.47 2.90 -11.15
CA LEU A 71 0.82 1.50 -11.42
C LEU A 71 0.14 0.99 -12.70
N ASP A 72 -1.14 1.29 -12.89
CA ASP A 72 -1.87 0.90 -14.10
C ASP A 72 -1.28 1.57 -15.35
N LEU A 73 -0.94 2.87 -15.26
CA LEU A 73 -0.28 3.59 -16.34
C LEU A 73 1.08 2.97 -16.68
N SER A 74 1.92 2.74 -15.67
CA SER A 74 3.25 2.15 -15.84
C SER A 74 3.17 0.75 -16.46
N ARG A 75 2.19 -0.05 -16.04
CA ARG A 75 1.93 -1.38 -16.61
C ARG A 75 1.58 -1.30 -18.09
N ARG A 76 0.67 -0.39 -18.49
CA ARG A 76 0.30 -0.20 -19.90
C ARG A 76 1.50 0.23 -20.74
N ILE A 77 2.34 1.12 -20.23
CA ILE A 77 3.57 1.55 -20.90
C ILE A 77 4.55 0.37 -21.04
N ALA A 78 4.73 -0.43 -19.99
CA ALA A 78 5.59 -1.61 -20.02
C ALA A 78 5.12 -2.64 -21.06
N ASP A 79 3.81 -2.88 -21.14
CA ASP A 79 3.23 -3.79 -22.14
C ASP A 79 3.43 -3.26 -23.57
N GLY A 80 3.23 -1.96 -23.79
CA GLY A 80 3.51 -1.31 -25.08
C GLY A 80 4.98 -1.39 -25.48
N ASN A 81 5.89 -1.12 -24.54
CA ASN A 81 7.32 -1.25 -24.75
C ASN A 81 7.72 -2.69 -25.07
N ARG A 82 7.13 -3.68 -24.40
CA ARG A 82 7.39 -5.10 -24.69
C ARG A 82 6.99 -5.46 -26.12
N GLN A 83 5.83 -4.98 -26.58
CA GLN A 83 5.37 -5.19 -27.95
C GLN A 83 6.30 -4.51 -28.97
N LEU A 84 6.72 -3.27 -28.69
CA LEU A 84 7.64 -2.54 -29.54
C LEU A 84 9.00 -3.24 -29.65
N VAL A 85 9.56 -3.69 -28.52
CA VAL A 85 10.82 -4.44 -28.47
C VAL A 85 10.70 -5.71 -29.32
N ASN A 86 9.62 -6.48 -29.18
CA ASN A 86 9.42 -7.68 -29.98
C ASN A 86 9.34 -7.38 -31.48
N LYS A 87 8.67 -6.27 -31.87
CA LYS A 87 8.63 -5.83 -33.26
C LYS A 87 10.01 -5.48 -33.79
N LEU A 88 10.77 -4.68 -33.04
CA LEU A 88 12.12 -4.26 -33.45
C LEU A 88 13.07 -5.45 -33.57
N LEU A 89 12.97 -6.44 -32.67
CA LEU A 89 13.76 -7.67 -32.77
C LEU A 89 13.44 -8.46 -34.04
N ASN A 90 12.15 -8.59 -34.38
CA ASN A 90 11.73 -9.24 -35.62
C ASN A 90 12.22 -8.47 -36.86
N ASP A 91 12.17 -7.14 -36.83
CA ASP A 91 12.64 -6.30 -37.94
C ASP A 91 14.17 -6.42 -38.11
N ILE A 92 14.92 -6.47 -37.01
CA ILE A 92 16.38 -6.72 -37.03
C ILE A 92 16.70 -8.09 -37.65
N ASP A 93 15.99 -9.15 -37.24
CA ASP A 93 16.20 -10.50 -37.78
C ASP A 93 15.95 -10.54 -39.29
N ARG A 94 14.88 -9.90 -39.77
CA ARG A 94 14.62 -9.76 -41.21
C ARG A 94 15.73 -9.01 -41.94
N LEU A 95 16.18 -7.88 -41.40
CA LEU A 95 17.27 -7.10 -41.98
C LEU A 95 18.58 -7.90 -42.01
N GLN A 96 18.86 -8.73 -41.01
CA GLN A 96 20.02 -9.61 -41.00
C GLN A 96 19.93 -10.65 -42.12
N GLN A 97 18.77 -11.29 -42.29
CA GLN A 97 18.54 -12.24 -43.38
C GLN A 97 18.68 -11.58 -44.76
N ASP A 98 18.15 -10.37 -44.93
CA ASP A 98 18.30 -9.59 -46.16
C ASP A 98 19.78 -9.30 -46.44
N VAL A 99 20.53 -8.81 -45.43
CA VAL A 99 21.98 -8.57 -45.56
C VAL A 99 22.73 -9.85 -45.94
N GLU A 100 22.42 -10.99 -45.33
CA GLU A 100 23.01 -12.28 -45.69
C GLU A 100 22.66 -12.72 -47.10
N TRP A 101 21.41 -12.49 -47.52
CA TRP A 101 20.98 -12.75 -48.89
C TRP A 101 21.72 -11.86 -49.89
N TYR A 102 21.87 -10.57 -49.59
CA TYR A 102 22.64 -9.62 -50.42
C TYR A 102 24.10 -10.05 -50.54
N LYS A 103 24.76 -10.40 -49.43
CA LYS A 103 26.13 -10.94 -49.45
C LYS A 103 26.22 -12.19 -50.31
N ARG A 104 25.33 -13.17 -50.11
CA ARG A 104 25.32 -14.40 -50.93
C ARG A 104 25.09 -14.13 -52.42
N THR A 105 24.22 -13.17 -52.74
CA THR A 105 23.85 -12.89 -54.13
C THR A 105 24.91 -12.07 -54.84
N TYR A 106 25.44 -11.03 -54.20
CA TYR A 106 26.29 -10.05 -54.86
C TYR A 106 27.76 -10.12 -54.47
N GLU A 107 28.15 -10.76 -53.37
CA GLU A 107 29.58 -10.95 -53.06
C GLU A 107 30.08 -12.29 -53.60
N SER A 108 29.32 -13.37 -53.42
CA SER A 108 29.72 -14.71 -53.93
C SER A 108 29.37 -14.98 -55.40
N ARG A 109 28.36 -14.34 -55.99
CA ARG A 109 28.02 -14.48 -57.43
C ARG A 109 28.36 -13.25 -58.27
N SER A 110 28.98 -12.23 -57.68
CA SER A 110 29.52 -11.12 -58.46
C SER A 110 30.57 -11.61 -59.44
N MET A 111 30.64 -10.94 -60.59
CA MET A 111 31.68 -11.11 -61.62
C MET A 111 33.07 -11.22 -61.00
N LEU A 112 33.38 -10.46 -59.93
CA LEU A 112 34.65 -10.55 -59.21
C LEU A 112 34.84 -11.90 -58.48
N GLY A 113 33.81 -12.43 -57.83
CA GLY A 113 33.85 -13.76 -57.18
C GLY A 113 34.03 -14.89 -58.19
N THR A 114 33.31 -14.82 -59.31
CA THR A 114 33.43 -15.78 -60.42
C THR A 114 34.79 -15.67 -61.14
N LEU A 115 35.32 -14.45 -61.30
CA LEU A 115 36.65 -14.20 -61.87
C LEU A 115 37.74 -14.75 -60.94
N LYS A 116 37.61 -14.53 -59.62
CA LYS A 116 38.54 -15.06 -58.61
C LYS A 116 38.53 -16.59 -58.60
N GLN A 117 37.35 -17.22 -58.65
CA GLN A 117 37.24 -18.68 -58.77
C GLN A 117 37.86 -19.21 -60.07
N LYS A 118 37.66 -18.53 -61.21
CA LYS A 118 38.29 -18.92 -62.48
C LYS A 118 39.82 -18.78 -62.43
N ILE A 119 40.36 -17.70 -61.87
CA ILE A 119 41.80 -17.48 -61.73
C ILE A 119 42.42 -18.55 -60.83
N ILE A 120 41.83 -18.81 -59.66
CA ILE A 120 42.31 -19.83 -58.72
C ILE A 120 42.28 -21.22 -59.36
N LYS A 121 41.20 -21.56 -60.09
CA LYS A 121 41.10 -22.83 -60.80
C LYS A 121 42.17 -22.98 -61.90
N TYR A 122 42.45 -21.91 -62.63
CA TYR A 122 43.47 -21.92 -63.68
C TYR A 122 44.89 -22.06 -63.11
N ILE A 123 45.18 -21.39 -61.98
CA ILE A 123 46.46 -21.51 -61.28
C ILE A 123 46.64 -22.95 -60.76
N ILE A 124 45.65 -23.50 -60.05
CA ILE A 124 45.78 -24.84 -59.46
C ILE A 124 45.93 -25.94 -60.53
N ILE A 125 45.19 -25.85 -61.65
CA ILE A 125 45.30 -26.83 -62.74
C ILE A 125 46.59 -26.62 -63.55
N GLY A 126 47.04 -25.38 -63.72
CA GLY A 126 48.30 -25.04 -64.40
C GLY A 126 49.56 -25.51 -63.65
N TYR A 127 49.49 -25.69 -62.34
CA TYR A 127 50.57 -26.26 -61.52
C TYR A 127 50.59 -27.80 -61.47
N SER A 128 49.63 -28.48 -62.10
CA SER A 128 49.51 -29.95 -62.10
C SER A 128 49.91 -30.59 -63.45
N LYS A 129 50.75 -29.91 -64.24
CA LYS A 129 51.43 -30.44 -65.44
C LYS A 129 52.94 -30.29 -65.31
#